data_AF-A0A968D7M3-F1
#
_entry.id   AF-A0A968D7M3-F1
#
_cell.length_a   1.000
_cell.length_b   1.000
_cell.length_c   1.000
_cell.angle_alpha   90.00
_cell.angle_beta   90.00
_cell.angle_gamma   90.00
#
_symmetry.space_group_name_H-M   'P 1'
#
loop_
_entity.id
_entity.type
_entity.pdbx_description
1 polymer ?
#
loop_
_entity_poly.entity_id
_entity_poly.type
_entity_poly.pdbx_seq_one_letter_code
_entity_poly.pdbx_strand_id
1 'polypeptide(L)'
;MMNEVLKAAYTCLQKNDPCVLVTAVRTKGSTPQKPGAKLLVRADGTATGTLGGGCMEGDLWYAAQQLLKDKGEPQFRQYTLNEEMAARDGLVCGGTMYFFLEPFFDSSFWQPLFKDILTGIETGPPLVVATIVQAPQHPDWVGKKILLHSDDSQSGDILNEEMEREIRSRGKKLAPVGGNQSFELSDGTEIFIEGFTAPSTLILMGGGHVNRMVVRLADLLGFRIIVIDDRSEFANKERFPEAECVIVADYSEGLKELSVR
;
A
#
# COMPACT_ATOMS: atom_id res chain seq x y z
N MET A 1 3.39 7.83 -4.11
CA MET A 1 2.70 7.16 -5.23
C MET A 1 1.56 6.25 -4.76
N MET A 2 1.78 5.27 -3.86
CA MET A 2 0.68 4.43 -3.34
C MET A 2 -0.41 5.24 -2.61
N ASN A 3 0.02 6.11 -1.70
CA ASN A 3 -0.90 6.92 -0.89
C ASN A 3 -1.79 7.83 -1.74
N GLU A 4 -1.28 8.33 -2.87
CA GLU A 4 -2.06 9.12 -3.83
C GLU A 4 -3.20 8.30 -4.44
N VAL A 5 -2.96 7.03 -4.79
CA VAL A 5 -4.00 6.14 -5.33
C VAL A 5 -5.07 5.86 -4.28
N LEU A 6 -4.68 5.62 -3.02
CA LEU A 6 -5.62 5.38 -1.93
C LEU A 6 -6.46 6.63 -1.60
N LYS A 7 -5.83 7.81 -1.59
CA LYS A 7 -6.52 9.11 -1.42
C LYS A 7 -7.49 9.38 -2.57
N ALA A 8 -7.07 9.11 -3.79
CA ALA A 8 -7.91 9.23 -4.98
C ALA A 8 -9.11 8.28 -4.92
N ALA A 9 -8.91 7.02 -4.52
CA ALA A 9 -9.98 6.04 -4.36
C ALA A 9 -10.96 6.48 -3.28
N TYR A 10 -10.47 6.94 -2.13
CA TYR A 10 -11.32 7.46 -1.06
C TYR A 10 -12.14 8.68 -1.52
N THR A 11 -11.55 9.56 -2.32
CA THR A 11 -12.26 10.71 -2.90
C THR A 11 -13.41 10.26 -3.81
N CYS A 12 -13.20 9.25 -4.66
CA CYS A 12 -14.27 8.67 -5.49
C CYS A 12 -15.39 8.09 -4.61
N LEU A 13 -15.03 7.33 -3.57
CA LEU A 13 -16.00 6.75 -2.62
C LEU A 13 -16.83 7.82 -1.92
N GLN A 14 -16.21 8.91 -1.44
CA GLN A 14 -16.90 10.03 -0.79
C GLN A 14 -17.93 10.71 -1.70
N LYS A 15 -17.66 10.75 -3.01
CA LYS A 15 -18.55 11.35 -4.00
C LYS A 15 -19.57 10.36 -4.57
N ASN A 16 -19.48 9.08 -4.22
CA ASN A 16 -20.19 7.99 -4.89
C ASN A 16 -19.87 7.91 -6.40
N ASP A 17 -18.65 8.29 -6.78
CA ASP A 17 -18.19 8.19 -8.17
C ASP A 17 -17.65 6.78 -8.43
N PRO A 18 -18.23 6.00 -9.38
CA PRO A 18 -17.75 4.66 -9.67
C PRO A 18 -16.31 4.65 -10.17
N CYS A 19 -15.51 3.74 -9.62
CA CYS A 19 -14.11 3.54 -10.02
C CYS A 19 -13.71 2.07 -9.87
N VAL A 20 -12.60 1.68 -10.49
CA VAL A 20 -12.00 0.35 -10.36
C VAL A 20 -10.59 0.52 -9.84
N LEU A 21 -10.26 -0.20 -8.77
CA LEU A 21 -8.92 -0.30 -8.24
C LEU A 21 -8.25 -1.57 -8.78
N VAL A 22 -7.23 -1.40 -9.62
CA VAL A 22 -6.39 -2.49 -10.09
C VAL A 22 -5.19 -2.60 -9.16
N THR A 23 -4.94 -3.79 -8.62
CA THR A 23 -3.81 -4.06 -7.72
C THR A 23 -2.98 -5.22 -8.25
N ALA A 24 -1.66 -5.07 -8.33
CA ALA A 24 -0.74 -6.19 -8.51
C ALA A 24 -0.69 -7.01 -7.22
N VAL A 25 -1.24 -8.22 -7.23
CA VAL A 25 -1.39 -9.04 -6.01
C VAL A 25 -0.29 -10.10 -5.90
N ARG A 26 0.26 -10.54 -7.02
CA ARG A 26 1.33 -11.53 -7.05
C ARG A 26 2.24 -11.30 -8.26
N THR A 27 3.52 -11.66 -8.10
CA THR A 27 4.52 -11.61 -9.16
C THR A 27 5.40 -12.85 -9.09
N LYS A 28 5.85 -13.34 -10.24
CA LYS A 28 6.83 -14.42 -10.38
C LYS A 28 7.93 -13.97 -11.34
N GLY A 29 9.19 -14.19 -10.99
CA GLY A 29 10.33 -13.78 -11.82
C GLY A 29 10.57 -12.26 -11.82
N SER A 30 11.30 -11.78 -12.83
CA SER A 30 11.64 -10.36 -12.97
C SER A 30 10.45 -9.59 -13.57
N THR A 31 9.90 -8.65 -12.80
CA THR A 31 8.69 -7.89 -13.15
C THR A 31 8.92 -6.39 -12.90
N PRO A 32 8.28 -5.48 -13.67
CA PRO A 32 8.54 -4.04 -13.60
C PRO A 32 8.06 -3.40 -12.29
N GLN A 33 7.10 -4.04 -11.63
CA GLN A 33 6.55 -3.63 -10.34
C GLN A 33 6.47 -4.79 -9.36
N LYS A 34 6.34 -4.47 -8.08
CA LYS A 34 6.15 -5.44 -6.99
C LYS A 34 4.69 -5.57 -6.62
N PRO A 35 4.30 -6.67 -5.93
CA PRO A 35 2.98 -6.74 -5.32
C PRO A 35 2.70 -5.50 -4.46
N GLY A 36 1.44 -5.11 -4.45
CA GLY A 36 0.98 -3.85 -3.87
C GLY A 36 0.80 -2.75 -4.90
N ALA A 37 1.53 -2.70 -6.03
CA ALA A 37 1.36 -1.64 -7.05
C ALA A 37 -0.11 -1.47 -7.47
N LYS A 38 -0.59 -0.22 -7.54
CA LYS A 38 -2.01 0.09 -7.81
C LYS A 38 -2.20 1.10 -8.95
N LEU A 39 -3.32 0.93 -9.63
CA LEU A 39 -3.87 1.87 -10.61
C LEU A 39 -5.36 2.03 -10.33
N LEU A 40 -5.79 3.24 -10.02
CA LEU A 40 -7.20 3.61 -9.96
C LEU A 40 -7.65 4.07 -11.34
N VAL A 41 -8.75 3.52 -11.83
CA VAL A 41 -9.38 3.90 -13.10
C VAL A 41 -10.78 4.42 -12.82
N ARG A 42 -11.13 5.60 -13.35
CA ARG A 42 -12.42 6.26 -13.15
C ARG A 42 -13.33 6.11 -14.37
N ALA A 43 -14.64 6.31 -14.19
CA ALA A 43 -15.63 6.22 -15.27
C ALA A 43 -15.39 7.19 -16.44
N ASP A 44 -14.71 8.32 -16.20
CA ASP A 44 -14.33 9.29 -17.24
C ASP A 44 -13.06 8.90 -18.02
N GLY A 45 -12.47 7.74 -17.71
CA GLY A 45 -11.24 7.25 -18.33
C GLY A 45 -9.95 7.76 -17.69
N THR A 46 -10.02 8.73 -16.76
CA THR A 46 -8.83 9.20 -16.05
C THR A 46 -8.29 8.12 -15.12
N ALA A 47 -6.97 8.13 -14.89
CA ALA A 47 -6.31 7.17 -14.03
C ALA A 47 -5.35 7.83 -13.04
N THR A 48 -5.07 7.14 -11.92
CA THR A 48 -4.12 7.57 -10.90
C THR A 48 -3.30 6.36 -10.44
N GLY A 49 -1.97 6.49 -10.45
CA GLY A 49 -1.06 5.37 -10.19
C GLY A 49 -0.48 4.75 -11.45
N THR A 50 0.30 3.68 -11.31
CA THR A 50 0.89 2.92 -12.42
C THR A 50 1.19 1.49 -11.96
N LEU A 51 1.09 0.55 -12.90
CA LEU A 51 1.44 -0.86 -12.76
C LEU A 51 2.78 -1.19 -13.43
N GLY A 52 3.52 -0.17 -13.88
CA GLY A 52 4.79 -0.31 -14.59
C GLY A 52 4.71 0.11 -16.07
N GLY A 53 3.56 0.59 -16.54
CA GLY A 53 3.37 1.07 -17.91
C GLY A 53 3.29 -0.04 -18.97
N GLY A 54 3.36 0.38 -20.24
CA GLY A 54 3.36 -0.52 -21.40
C GLY A 54 1.99 -1.11 -21.73
N CYS A 55 1.99 -2.09 -22.66
CA CYS A 55 0.76 -2.67 -23.21
C CYS A 55 -0.11 -3.35 -22.15
N MET A 56 0.51 -3.94 -21.12
CA MET A 56 -0.19 -4.60 -20.02
C MET A 56 -1.02 -3.60 -19.20
N GLU A 57 -0.48 -2.41 -18.89
CA GLU A 57 -1.23 -1.37 -18.18
C GLU A 57 -2.41 -0.86 -19.02
N GLY A 58 -2.24 -0.73 -20.34
CA GLY A 58 -3.31 -0.36 -21.26
C GLY A 58 -4.44 -1.38 -21.32
N ASP A 59 -4.13 -2.67 -21.34
CA ASP A 59 -5.15 -3.74 -21.33
C ASP A 59 -5.89 -3.81 -19.99
N LEU A 60 -5.18 -3.63 -18.87
CA LEU A 60 -5.80 -3.55 -17.54
C LEU A 60 -6.69 -2.32 -17.38
N TRP A 61 -6.26 -1.17 -17.91
CA TRP A 61 -7.09 0.04 -17.96
C TRP A 61 -8.36 -0.19 -18.78
N TYR A 62 -8.24 -0.83 -19.96
CA TYR A 62 -9.38 -1.15 -20.80
C TYR A 62 -10.34 -2.13 -20.11
N ALA A 63 -9.81 -3.16 -19.45
CA ALA A 63 -10.60 -4.09 -18.65
C ALA A 63 -11.38 -3.40 -17.53
N ALA A 64 -10.72 -2.48 -16.81
CA ALA A 64 -11.35 -1.67 -15.78
C ALA A 64 -12.47 -0.77 -16.34
N GLN A 65 -12.28 -0.17 -17.53
CA GLN A 65 -13.35 0.58 -18.22
C GLN A 65 -14.55 -0.31 -18.58
N GLN A 66 -14.32 -1.55 -19.04
CA GLN A 66 -15.42 -2.48 -19.32
C GLN A 66 -16.18 -2.85 -18.03
N LEU A 67 -15.47 -3.13 -16.92
CA LEU A 67 -16.11 -3.39 -15.63
C LEU A 67 -17.00 -2.22 -15.18
N LEU A 68 -16.51 -0.98 -15.33
CA LEU A 68 -17.29 0.22 -15.00
C LEU A 68 -18.53 0.37 -15.86
N LYS A 69 -18.40 0.13 -17.16
CA LYS A 69 -19.48 0.24 -18.13
C LYS A 69 -20.57 -0.81 -17.90
N ASP A 70 -20.16 -2.06 -17.67
CA ASP A 70 -21.05 -3.21 -17.61
C ASP A 70 -21.54 -3.50 -16.19
N LYS A 71 -21.08 -2.72 -15.19
CA LYS A 71 -21.27 -2.99 -13.75
C LYS A 71 -20.83 -4.42 -13.38
N GLY A 72 -19.66 -4.81 -13.86
CA GLY A 72 -19.14 -6.17 -13.73
C GLY A 72 -18.62 -6.48 -12.33
N GLU A 73 -18.45 -7.77 -12.05
CA GLU A 73 -17.88 -8.29 -10.80
C GLU A 73 -16.34 -8.16 -10.77
N PRO A 74 -15.70 -8.28 -9.59
CA PRO A 74 -14.24 -8.31 -9.48
C PRO A 74 -13.59 -9.35 -10.38
N GLN A 75 -12.40 -9.04 -10.91
CA GLN A 75 -11.66 -9.94 -11.81
C GLN A 75 -10.24 -10.20 -11.32
N PHE A 76 -9.80 -11.45 -11.43
CA PHE A 76 -8.41 -11.84 -11.29
C PHE A 76 -7.80 -12.12 -12.67
N ARG A 77 -6.67 -11.50 -12.99
CA ARG A 77 -6.01 -11.63 -14.30
C ARG A 77 -4.52 -11.93 -14.19
N GLN A 78 -4.05 -12.82 -15.04
CA GLN A 78 -2.63 -13.17 -15.17
C GLN A 78 -2.06 -12.60 -16.46
N TYR A 79 -0.88 -12.01 -16.39
CA TYR A 79 -0.11 -11.53 -17.53
C TYR A 79 1.31 -12.11 -17.49
N THR A 80 1.69 -12.82 -18.54
CA THR A 80 3.07 -13.26 -18.75
C THR A 80 3.77 -12.27 -19.66
N LEU A 81 4.90 -11.73 -19.19
CA LEU A 81 5.74 -10.84 -19.97
C LEU A 81 6.64 -11.70 -20.88
N ASN A 82 6.26 -11.83 -22.15
CA ASN A 82 6.96 -12.71 -23.10
C ASN A 82 8.28 -12.09 -23.60
N GLU A 83 9.31 -12.93 -23.73
CA GLU A 83 10.69 -12.58 -24.10
C GLU A 83 10.85 -12.01 -25.54
N GLU A 84 9.94 -12.33 -26.47
CA GLU A 84 10.06 -11.95 -27.89
C GLU A 84 9.93 -10.43 -28.16
N MET A 85 9.23 -9.68 -27.31
CA MET A 85 9.18 -8.21 -27.39
C MET A 85 10.37 -7.53 -26.70
N ALA A 86 11.03 -8.25 -25.80
CA ALA A 86 12.03 -7.69 -24.91
C ALA A 86 13.46 -7.81 -25.47
N ALA A 87 13.67 -8.72 -26.43
CA ALA A 87 14.91 -8.88 -27.16
C ALA A 87 15.28 -7.70 -28.07
N ARG A 88 14.34 -6.78 -28.38
CA ARG A 88 14.62 -5.62 -29.26
C ARG A 88 15.24 -4.42 -28.54
N ASP A 89 14.97 -4.26 -27.24
CA ASP A 89 15.35 -3.05 -26.48
C ASP A 89 16.30 -3.31 -25.29
N GLY A 90 16.80 -4.55 -25.14
CA GLY A 90 17.88 -4.86 -24.19
C GLY A 90 17.49 -4.84 -22.70
N LEU A 91 16.20 -4.73 -22.38
CA LEU A 91 15.66 -4.81 -21.02
C LEU A 91 14.51 -5.82 -21.01
N VAL A 92 14.60 -6.87 -20.19
CA VAL A 92 13.57 -7.92 -20.16
C VAL A 92 13.15 -8.25 -18.73
N CYS A 93 11.97 -7.76 -18.34
CA CYS A 93 11.21 -8.36 -17.24
C CYS A 93 10.55 -9.66 -17.77
N GLY A 94 11.22 -10.81 -17.65
CA GLY A 94 10.70 -12.13 -18.08
C GLY A 94 9.78 -12.80 -17.06
N GLY A 95 8.95 -12.03 -16.37
CA GLY A 95 8.14 -12.48 -15.25
C GLY A 95 6.65 -12.61 -15.57
N THR A 96 5.90 -13.12 -14.61
CA THR A 96 4.44 -13.17 -14.63
C THR A 96 3.89 -12.28 -13.52
N MET A 97 2.93 -11.43 -13.85
CA MET A 97 2.20 -10.61 -12.88
C MET A 97 0.75 -11.04 -12.81
N TYR A 98 0.18 -10.93 -11.62
CA TYR A 98 -1.21 -11.24 -11.33
C TYR A 98 -1.88 -10.02 -10.75
N PHE A 99 -3.03 -9.66 -11.28
CA PHE A 99 -3.75 -8.44 -10.93
C PHE A 99 -5.15 -8.77 -10.47
N PHE A 100 -5.60 -8.07 -9.45
CA PHE A 100 -6.97 -8.06 -9.00
C PHE A 100 -7.61 -6.72 -9.36
N LEU A 101 -8.70 -6.75 -10.10
CA LEU A 101 -9.48 -5.59 -10.52
C LEU A 101 -10.73 -5.56 -9.65
N GLU A 102 -10.84 -4.53 -8.83
CA GLU A 102 -11.90 -4.39 -7.84
C GLU A 102 -12.78 -3.17 -8.16
N PRO A 103 -13.99 -3.36 -8.68
CA PRO A 103 -14.93 -2.27 -8.93
C PRO A 103 -15.61 -1.79 -7.65
N PHE A 104 -15.71 -0.47 -7.50
CA PHE A 104 -16.43 0.21 -6.42
C PHE A 104 -17.65 0.93 -7.01
N PHE A 105 -18.83 0.34 -6.83
CA PHE A 105 -20.11 0.94 -7.27
C PHE A 105 -20.93 1.55 -6.14
N ASP A 106 -20.87 0.98 -4.93
CA ASP A 106 -21.50 1.52 -3.72
C ASP A 106 -20.39 1.84 -2.71
N SER A 107 -20.47 3.02 -2.10
CA SER A 107 -19.45 3.51 -1.17
C SER A 107 -19.69 3.10 0.30
N SER A 108 -20.89 2.62 0.64
CA SER A 108 -21.33 2.39 2.03
C SER A 108 -20.39 1.48 2.82
N PHE A 109 -19.95 0.38 2.21
CA PHE A 109 -19.00 -0.57 2.80
C PHE A 109 -17.54 -0.07 2.76
N TRP A 110 -17.14 0.58 1.65
CA TRP A 110 -15.73 0.91 1.41
C TRP A 110 -15.25 2.17 2.10
N GLN A 111 -16.13 3.16 2.34
CA GLN A 111 -15.72 4.42 2.95
C GLN A 111 -15.09 4.25 4.34
N PRO A 112 -15.68 3.50 5.30
CA PRO A 112 -15.05 3.28 6.60
C PRO A 112 -13.68 2.61 6.47
N LEU A 113 -13.58 1.56 5.64
CA LEU A 113 -12.34 0.84 5.41
C LEU A 113 -11.22 1.76 4.88
N PHE A 114 -11.50 2.55 3.83
CA PHE A 114 -10.49 3.46 3.26
C PHE A 114 -10.12 4.57 4.24
N LYS A 115 -11.06 5.04 5.06
CA LYS A 115 -10.76 6.00 6.12
C LYS A 115 -9.77 5.42 7.14
N ASP A 116 -9.95 4.16 7.54
CA ASP A 116 -9.04 3.49 8.46
C ASP A 116 -7.66 3.29 7.83
N ILE A 117 -7.60 2.84 6.56
CA ILE A 117 -6.35 2.73 5.79
C ILE A 117 -5.61 4.07 5.75
N LEU A 118 -6.29 5.16 5.39
CA LEU A 118 -5.70 6.49 5.31
C LEU A 118 -5.22 6.97 6.69
N THR A 119 -5.97 6.67 7.75
CA THR A 119 -5.54 6.98 9.12
C THR A 119 -4.26 6.22 9.46
N GLY A 120 -4.21 4.91 9.18
CA GLY A 120 -3.05 4.04 9.45
C GLY A 120 -1.77 4.45 8.72
N ILE A 121 -1.86 4.93 7.48
CA ILE A 121 -0.66 5.40 6.73
C ILE A 121 -0.21 6.82 7.09
N GLU A 122 -1.04 7.63 7.74
CA GLU A 122 -0.69 9.01 8.08
C GLU A 122 -0.25 9.16 9.53
N THR A 123 -1.05 8.64 10.48
CA THR A 123 -0.87 8.94 11.91
C THR A 123 -1.27 7.82 12.86
N GLY A 124 -2.03 6.84 12.36
CA GLY A 124 -2.65 5.78 13.14
C GLY A 124 -1.74 4.59 13.37
N PRO A 125 -2.19 3.66 14.23
CA PRO A 125 -1.48 2.40 14.43
C PRO A 125 -1.46 1.56 13.13
N PRO A 126 -0.47 0.67 12.99
CA PRO A 126 -0.43 -0.26 11.87
C PRO A 126 -1.71 -1.10 11.78
N LEU A 127 -2.15 -1.36 10.56
CA LEU A 127 -3.28 -2.24 10.26
C LEU A 127 -2.96 -3.12 9.06
N VAL A 128 -3.76 -4.16 8.86
CA VAL A 128 -3.70 -4.99 7.66
C VAL A 128 -5.07 -5.14 7.01
N VAL A 129 -5.06 -5.22 5.70
CA VAL A 129 -6.23 -5.55 4.89
C VAL A 129 -5.93 -6.82 4.12
N ALA A 130 -6.71 -7.86 4.38
CA ALA A 130 -6.70 -9.09 3.61
C ALA A 130 -7.86 -9.07 2.61
N THR A 131 -7.57 -9.32 1.34
CA THR A 131 -8.54 -9.39 0.25
C THR A 131 -8.54 -10.80 -0.33
N ILE A 132 -9.71 -11.41 -0.45
CA ILE A 132 -9.85 -12.70 -1.14
C ILE A 132 -9.83 -12.42 -2.65
N VAL A 133 -8.77 -12.83 -3.34
CA VAL A 133 -8.56 -12.49 -4.76
C VAL A 133 -8.93 -13.63 -5.70
N GLN A 134 -8.91 -14.87 -5.21
CA GLN A 134 -9.48 -16.05 -5.87
C GLN A 134 -10.06 -17.00 -4.82
N ALA A 135 -11.18 -17.65 -5.12
CA ALA A 135 -11.79 -18.65 -4.26
C ALA A 135 -12.52 -19.70 -5.13
N PRO A 136 -11.81 -20.70 -5.68
CA PRO A 136 -12.39 -21.64 -6.66
C PRO A 136 -13.60 -22.43 -6.13
N GLN A 137 -13.60 -22.74 -4.82
CA GLN A 137 -14.68 -23.48 -4.17
C GLN A 137 -15.78 -22.57 -3.61
N HIS A 138 -15.49 -21.27 -3.47
CA HIS A 138 -16.39 -20.27 -2.89
C HIS A 138 -16.38 -18.96 -3.69
N PRO A 139 -16.91 -18.94 -4.94
CA PRO A 139 -16.81 -17.76 -5.81
C PRO A 139 -17.42 -16.48 -5.21
N ASP A 140 -18.41 -16.60 -4.33
CA ASP A 140 -19.06 -15.50 -3.61
C ASP A 140 -18.13 -14.83 -2.57
N TRP A 141 -16.96 -15.42 -2.28
CA TRP A 141 -15.98 -14.83 -1.37
C TRP A 141 -15.06 -13.83 -2.06
N VAL A 142 -14.94 -13.88 -3.39
CA VAL A 142 -14.01 -13.02 -4.14
C VAL A 142 -14.36 -11.55 -3.93
N GLY A 143 -13.37 -10.73 -3.58
CA GLY A 143 -13.54 -9.32 -3.26
C GLY A 143 -13.93 -9.02 -1.81
N LYS A 144 -14.30 -10.02 -1.00
CA LYS A 144 -14.48 -9.81 0.44
C LYS A 144 -13.14 -9.39 1.06
N LYS A 145 -13.23 -8.42 1.98
CA LYS A 145 -12.08 -7.90 2.72
C LYS A 145 -12.24 -8.06 4.22
N ILE A 146 -11.11 -8.31 4.87
CA ILE A 146 -10.96 -8.40 6.31
C ILE A 146 -9.92 -7.35 6.72
N LEU A 147 -10.33 -6.45 7.61
CA LEU A 147 -9.47 -5.45 8.22
C LEU A 147 -9.09 -5.94 9.61
N LEU A 148 -7.80 -5.94 9.94
CA LEU A 148 -7.31 -6.17 11.30
C LEU A 148 -6.45 -4.99 11.75
N HIS A 149 -6.76 -4.45 12.91
CA HIS A 149 -5.97 -3.41 13.58
C HIS A 149 -4.93 -4.04 14.52
N SER A 150 -3.93 -3.24 14.92
CA SER A 150 -2.89 -3.67 15.86
C SER A 150 -3.42 -4.03 17.26
N ASP A 151 -4.61 -3.54 17.65
CA ASP A 151 -5.28 -3.86 18.90
C ASP A 151 -6.13 -5.15 18.82
N ASP A 152 -5.92 -5.95 17.76
CA ASP A 152 -6.64 -7.16 17.40
C ASP A 152 -8.13 -6.95 17.06
N SER A 153 -8.62 -5.71 17.02
CA SER A 153 -9.95 -5.39 16.51
C SER A 153 -10.05 -5.66 15.01
N GLN A 154 -11.26 -6.01 14.56
CA GLN A 154 -11.52 -6.50 13.22
C GLN A 154 -12.78 -5.88 12.62
N SER A 155 -12.75 -5.69 11.30
CA SER A 155 -13.95 -5.48 10.47
C SER A 155 -13.96 -6.45 9.29
N GLY A 156 -15.16 -6.81 8.82
CA GLY A 156 -15.36 -7.80 7.76
C GLY A 156 -15.43 -9.24 8.29
N ASP A 157 -16.01 -10.12 7.48
CA ASP A 157 -16.31 -11.50 7.87
C ASP A 157 -15.10 -12.41 7.67
N ILE A 158 -14.61 -13.00 8.75
CA ILE A 158 -13.72 -14.17 8.67
C ILE A 158 -14.59 -15.39 8.37
N LEU A 159 -14.24 -16.09 7.30
CA LEU A 159 -15.11 -17.13 6.74
C LEU A 159 -14.72 -18.53 7.21
N ASN A 160 -13.50 -18.73 7.73
CA ASN A 160 -13.07 -19.97 8.35
C ASN A 160 -11.86 -19.79 9.30
N GLU A 161 -11.58 -20.81 10.12
CA GLU A 161 -10.50 -20.78 11.13
C GLU A 161 -9.08 -20.78 10.54
N GLU A 162 -8.87 -21.40 9.38
CA GLU A 162 -7.56 -21.41 8.71
C GLU A 162 -7.19 -19.99 8.23
N MET A 163 -8.16 -19.32 7.59
CA MET A 163 -8.08 -17.95 7.13
C MET A 163 -7.75 -17.00 8.28
N GLU A 164 -8.47 -17.09 9.40
CA GLU A 164 -8.18 -16.27 10.58
C GLU A 164 -6.75 -16.42 11.05
N ARG A 165 -6.33 -17.67 11.24
CA ARG A 165 -4.99 -18.01 11.76
C ARG A 165 -3.89 -17.51 10.83
N GLU A 166 -4.03 -17.70 9.53
CA GLU A 166 -3.06 -17.24 8.53
C GLU A 166 -3.01 -15.71 8.44
N ILE A 167 -4.16 -15.04 8.36
CA ILE A 167 -4.24 -13.58 8.28
C ILE A 167 -3.64 -12.95 9.54
N ARG A 168 -3.98 -13.42 10.76
CA ARG A 168 -3.41 -12.89 12.00
C ARG A 168 -1.89 -13.13 12.10
N SER A 169 -1.44 -14.33 11.76
CA SER A 169 -0.01 -14.70 11.80
C SER A 169 0.84 -13.84 10.87
N ARG A 170 0.36 -13.63 9.63
CA ARG A 170 1.06 -12.80 8.62
C ARG A 170 0.88 -11.33 8.91
N GLY A 171 -0.30 -10.92 9.33
CA GLY A 171 -0.65 -9.55 9.64
C GLY A 171 0.27 -8.93 10.69
N LYS A 172 0.56 -9.66 11.77
CA LYS A 172 1.53 -9.25 12.81
C LYS A 172 2.93 -8.96 12.28
N LYS A 173 3.34 -9.59 11.17
CA LYS A 173 4.64 -9.39 10.54
C LYS A 173 4.62 -8.27 9.51
N LEU A 174 3.53 -8.15 8.75
CA LEU A 174 3.43 -7.24 7.62
C LEU A 174 2.96 -5.83 7.99
N ALA A 175 2.05 -5.69 8.96
CA ALA A 175 1.52 -4.38 9.38
C ALA A 175 2.63 -3.38 9.74
N PRO A 176 3.58 -3.73 10.65
CA PRO A 176 4.56 -2.76 11.15
C PRO A 176 5.55 -2.24 10.10
N VAL A 177 5.69 -2.97 8.99
CA VAL A 177 6.64 -2.65 7.91
C VAL A 177 5.95 -2.22 6.63
N GLY A 178 4.62 -2.14 6.61
CA GLY A 178 3.86 -1.82 5.40
C GLY A 178 4.04 -2.87 4.29
N GLY A 179 4.26 -4.13 4.67
CA GLY A 179 4.57 -5.21 3.75
C GLY A 179 3.33 -5.78 3.07
N ASN A 180 3.51 -6.50 1.97
CA ASN A 180 2.43 -7.19 1.28
C ASN A 180 2.82 -8.61 0.89
N GLN A 181 1.82 -9.48 0.78
CA GLN A 181 2.03 -10.89 0.44
C GLN A 181 0.74 -11.51 -0.11
N SER A 182 0.86 -12.41 -1.10
CA SER A 182 -0.20 -13.36 -1.43
C SER A 182 0.11 -14.74 -0.85
N PHE A 183 -0.91 -15.45 -0.40
CA PHE A 183 -0.83 -16.83 0.07
C PHE A 183 -2.12 -17.59 -0.29
N GLU A 184 -2.01 -18.91 -0.34
CA GLU A 184 -3.11 -19.81 -0.68
C GLU A 184 -3.46 -20.67 0.54
N LEU A 185 -4.75 -20.85 0.79
CA LEU A 185 -5.28 -21.76 1.80
C LEU A 185 -5.38 -23.19 1.27
N SER A 186 -5.65 -24.15 2.16
CA SER A 186 -5.77 -25.57 1.80
C SER A 186 -6.88 -25.88 0.77
N ASP A 187 -7.89 -25.03 0.66
CA ASP A 187 -9.00 -25.16 -0.30
C ASP A 187 -8.74 -24.47 -1.66
N GLY A 188 -7.56 -23.89 -1.85
CA GLY A 188 -7.19 -23.14 -3.06
C GLY A 188 -7.63 -21.68 -3.07
N THR A 189 -8.20 -21.17 -1.96
CA THR A 189 -8.50 -19.74 -1.81
C THR A 189 -7.20 -18.93 -1.75
N GLU A 190 -7.01 -18.00 -2.68
CA GLU A 190 -5.87 -17.08 -2.72
C GLU A 190 -6.25 -15.76 -2.02
N ILE A 191 -5.45 -15.36 -1.04
CA ILE A 191 -5.61 -14.14 -0.25
C ILE A 191 -4.41 -13.24 -0.45
N PHE A 192 -4.68 -11.99 -0.80
CA PHE A 192 -3.68 -10.92 -0.81
C PHE A 192 -3.81 -10.08 0.45
N ILE A 193 -2.74 -10.02 1.26
CA ILE A 193 -2.66 -9.24 2.48
C ILE A 193 -1.73 -8.05 2.30
N GLU A 194 -2.19 -6.88 2.73
CA GLU A 194 -1.47 -5.61 2.69
C GLU A 194 -1.39 -5.01 4.09
N GLY A 195 -0.19 -4.64 4.52
CA GLY A 195 0.06 -3.85 5.71
C GLY A 195 0.09 -2.36 5.40
N PHE A 196 -0.53 -1.58 6.27
CA PHE A 196 -0.56 -0.12 6.19
C PHE A 196 -0.06 0.43 7.52
N THR A 197 0.95 1.29 7.47
CA THR A 197 1.59 1.88 8.64
C THR A 197 2.09 3.28 8.30
N ALA A 198 2.20 4.12 9.32
CA ALA A 198 2.80 5.44 9.20
C ALA A 198 4.29 5.33 8.81
N PRO A 199 4.85 6.38 8.18
CA PRO A 199 6.26 6.43 7.85
C PRO A 199 7.15 6.11 9.05
N SER A 200 8.21 5.32 8.83
CA SER A 200 9.19 5.03 9.87
C SER A 200 9.83 6.32 10.37
N THR A 201 9.98 6.44 11.69
CA THR A 201 10.62 7.61 12.31
C THR A 201 12.14 7.38 12.40
N LEU A 202 12.91 8.29 11.81
CA LEU A 202 14.37 8.35 11.97
C LEU A 202 14.75 9.47 12.93
N ILE A 203 15.32 9.10 14.07
CA ILE A 203 15.83 10.04 15.08
C ILE A 203 17.33 10.23 14.84
N LEU A 204 17.71 11.45 14.47
CA LEU A 204 19.08 11.86 14.24
C LEU A 204 19.64 12.53 15.49
N MET A 205 20.49 11.80 16.21
CA MET A 205 21.23 12.32 17.36
C MET A 205 22.46 13.09 16.88
N GLY A 206 22.43 14.41 17.09
CA GLY A 206 23.44 15.38 16.68
C GLY A 206 23.06 16.17 15.41
N GLY A 207 23.24 17.47 15.42
CA GLY A 207 22.97 18.40 14.31
C GLY A 207 24.18 18.65 13.41
N GLY A 208 25.21 17.81 13.50
CA GLY A 208 26.47 17.93 12.76
C GLY A 208 26.35 17.73 11.24
N HIS A 209 27.47 17.93 10.53
CA HIS A 209 27.53 17.88 9.06
C HIS A 209 27.07 16.55 8.45
N VAL A 210 27.32 15.43 9.15
CA VAL A 210 26.87 14.09 8.72
C VAL A 210 25.34 14.04 8.65
N ASN A 211 24.67 14.39 9.75
CA ASN A 211 23.20 14.34 9.80
C ASN A 211 22.53 15.35 8.86
N ARG A 212 23.21 16.45 8.51
CA ARG A 212 22.76 17.37 7.44
C ARG A 212 22.69 16.72 6.07
N MET A 213 23.47 15.68 5.81
CA MET A 213 23.39 14.90 4.57
C MET A 213 22.43 13.72 4.70
N VAL A 214 22.41 13.08 5.88
CA VAL A 214 21.49 11.97 6.17
C VAL A 214 20.03 12.42 6.09
N VAL A 215 19.69 13.60 6.61
CA VAL A 215 18.31 14.13 6.59
C VAL A 215 17.74 14.17 5.16
N ARG A 216 18.56 14.55 4.17
CA ARG A 216 18.13 14.66 2.77
C ARG A 216 17.85 13.30 2.15
N LEU A 217 18.70 12.30 2.45
CA LEU A 217 18.49 10.93 1.99
C LEU A 217 17.29 10.29 2.69
N ALA A 218 17.14 10.53 3.99
CA ALA A 218 16.01 10.04 4.77
C ALA A 218 14.68 10.64 4.28
N ASP A 219 14.66 11.92 3.94
CA ASP A 219 13.47 12.60 3.41
C ASP A 219 13.09 12.03 2.04
N LEU A 220 14.08 11.83 1.17
CA LEU A 220 13.89 11.18 -0.13
C LEU A 220 13.31 9.76 0.00
N LEU A 221 13.71 9.03 1.04
CA LEU A 221 13.21 7.69 1.35
C LEU A 221 11.86 7.73 2.09
N GLY A 222 11.34 8.90 2.41
CA GLY A 222 10.05 9.11 3.05
C GLY A 222 10.03 8.86 4.56
N PHE A 223 11.17 8.96 5.24
CA PHE A 223 11.21 8.88 6.70
C PHE A 223 10.57 10.11 7.35
N ARG A 224 9.91 9.90 8.48
CA ARG A 224 9.62 10.99 9.42
C ARG A 224 10.90 11.30 10.20
N ILE A 225 11.44 12.50 10.08
CA ILE A 225 12.76 12.81 10.64
C ILE A 225 12.64 13.73 11.85
N ILE A 226 13.36 13.38 12.91
CA ILE A 226 13.49 14.18 14.12
C ILE A 226 14.99 14.38 14.36
N VAL A 227 15.41 15.62 14.61
CA VAL A 227 16.81 15.94 14.93
C VAL A 227 16.90 16.43 16.37
N ILE A 228 17.86 15.90 17.13
CA ILE A 228 18.13 16.33 18.51
C ILE A 228 19.60 16.74 18.61
N ASP A 229 19.88 17.93 19.12
CA ASP A 229 21.24 18.36 19.50
C ASP A 229 21.14 19.30 20.70
N ASP A 230 22.12 19.28 21.59
CA ASP A 230 22.16 20.13 22.79
C ASP A 230 22.57 21.59 22.47
N ARG A 231 23.07 21.84 21.25
CA ARG A 231 23.51 23.16 20.80
C ARG A 231 22.51 23.75 19.81
N SER A 232 21.96 24.92 20.14
CA SER A 232 20.99 25.64 19.31
C SER A 232 21.52 26.03 17.92
N GLU A 233 22.82 26.29 17.79
CA GLU A 233 23.47 26.55 16.49
C GLU A 233 23.50 25.32 15.56
N PHE A 234 23.35 24.13 16.12
CA PHE A 234 23.26 22.86 15.39
C PHE A 234 21.82 22.38 15.25
N ALA A 235 20.95 22.57 16.24
CA ALA A 235 19.54 22.17 16.19
C ALA A 235 18.62 23.34 15.82
N ASN A 236 18.44 23.60 14.51
CA ASN A 236 17.44 24.56 14.02
C ASN A 236 16.88 24.19 12.63
N LYS A 237 15.74 24.79 12.28
CA LYS A 237 15.03 24.56 11.02
C LYS A 237 15.76 25.11 9.78
N GLU A 238 16.62 26.11 9.93
CA GLU A 238 17.42 26.61 8.82
C GLU A 238 18.43 25.55 8.34
N ARG A 239 18.95 24.75 9.27
CA ARG A 239 19.87 23.64 8.97
C ARG A 239 19.17 22.35 8.55
N PHE A 240 17.97 22.12 9.09
CA PHE A 240 17.17 20.91 8.91
C PHE A 240 15.73 21.23 8.47
N PRO A 241 15.52 21.83 7.28
CA PRO A 241 14.19 22.17 6.81
C PRO A 241 13.31 20.93 6.56
N GLU A 242 13.92 19.79 6.21
CA GLU A 242 13.23 18.52 5.92
C GLU A 242 12.81 17.76 7.19
N ALA A 243 13.44 18.04 8.34
CA ALA A 243 13.07 17.38 9.59
C ALA A 243 11.68 17.85 10.02
N GLU A 244 10.79 16.96 10.45
CA GLU A 244 9.48 17.33 11.00
C GLU A 244 9.68 18.15 12.29
N CYS A 245 10.57 17.66 13.17
CA CYS A 245 10.87 18.26 14.45
C CYS A 245 12.38 18.42 14.65
N VAL A 246 12.78 19.52 15.28
CA VAL A 246 14.17 19.80 15.66
C VAL A 246 14.17 20.25 17.11
N ILE A 247 14.82 19.48 17.98
CA ILE A 247 14.79 19.65 19.44
C ILE A 247 16.16 20.10 19.92
N VAL A 248 16.18 21.20 20.69
CA VAL A 248 17.40 21.68 21.36
C VAL A 248 17.41 21.16 22.79
N ALA A 249 18.06 20.03 23.03
CA ALA A 249 18.13 19.37 24.33
C ALA A 249 19.31 18.41 24.41
N ASP A 250 19.72 18.08 25.64
CA ASP A 250 20.49 16.86 25.87
C ASP A 250 19.74 15.64 25.32
N TYR A 251 20.45 14.66 24.77
CA TYR A 251 19.83 13.50 24.11
C TYR A 251 18.87 12.74 25.01
N SER A 252 19.17 12.63 26.30
CA SER A 252 18.32 11.92 27.25
C SER A 252 16.99 12.64 27.51
N GLU A 253 17.01 13.97 27.57
CA GLU A 253 15.79 14.78 27.75
C GLU A 253 15.00 14.89 26.44
N GLY A 254 15.68 15.12 25.31
CA GLY A 254 15.04 15.21 24.00
C GLY A 254 14.30 13.92 23.62
N LEU A 255 14.80 12.74 24.02
CA LEU A 255 14.08 11.48 23.83
C LEU A 255 12.78 11.38 24.62
N LYS A 256 12.69 11.99 25.81
CA LYS A 256 11.46 11.97 26.62
C LYS A 256 10.36 12.82 26.00
N GLU A 257 10.73 13.82 25.20
CA GLU A 257 9.79 14.64 24.44
C GLU A 257 9.20 13.90 23.23
N LEU A 258 9.77 12.74 22.85
CA LEU A 258 9.30 11.97 21.71
C LEU A 258 8.16 11.03 22.10
N SER A 259 7.02 11.19 21.42
CA SER A 259 6.09 10.08 21.25
C SER A 259 6.63 9.13 20.18
N VAL A 260 7.42 8.14 20.58
CA VAL A 260 7.77 7.03 19.69
C VAL A 260 6.48 6.23 19.47
N ARG A 261 5.93 6.31 18.26
CA ARG A 261 4.74 5.57 17.83
C ARG A 261 5.16 4.26 17.17
#